data_AF-A0A661LA05-F1
#
_entry.id   AF-A0A661LA05-F1
#
_cell.length_a   1.000
_cell.length_b   1.000
_cell.length_c   1.000
_cell.angle_alpha   90.00
_cell.angle_beta   90.00
_cell.angle_gamma   90.00
#
_symmetry.space_group_name_H-M   'P 1'
#
loop_
_entity.id
_entity.type
_entity.pdbx_description
1 polymer ?
#
loop_
_entity_poly.entity_id
_entity_poly.type
_entity_poly.pdbx_seq_one_letter_code
_entity_poly.pdbx_strand_id
1 'polypeptide(L)'
;MFETYLNVTGENELIATVKKVWSSSYTPRALAFKVNKRLPIMADKLGVAIVKMVNARSSGICFTIDPVTGDNSKIIIEANWGLGEGVVSGSESIDAFIVDKNELKIIGSHVGKKSKCVVQVDNGARWVNVPSNMQNIACLAMEEVVEIAKTAKSTEEKLGCPQDMEWAFEEGVPFPNNLLWLQTRPAKSAYSKAHTASSAEVADRITSTFREIDVSKIKGRLKAIKFKF
;
A
#
# COMPACT_ATOMS: atom_id res chain seq x y z
N MET A 1 -9.62 5.88 6.02
CA MET A 1 -9.15 5.03 4.91
C MET A 1 -10.40 4.55 4.22
N PHE A 2 -10.44 4.68 2.90
CA PHE A 2 -11.61 4.29 2.11
C PHE A 2 -11.49 2.81 1.74
N GLU A 3 -12.61 2.19 1.42
CA GLU A 3 -12.67 0.79 1.00
C GLU A 3 -12.59 0.65 -0.52
N THR A 4 -11.96 -0.44 -0.96
CA THR A 4 -11.89 -0.89 -2.35
C THR A 4 -12.64 -2.21 -2.45
N TYR A 5 -13.36 -2.38 -3.56
CA TYR A 5 -14.12 -3.60 -3.87
C TYR A 5 -13.70 -4.08 -5.26
N LEU A 6 -13.46 -5.37 -5.40
CA LEU A 6 -12.97 -5.99 -6.64
C LEU A 6 -14.02 -6.86 -7.31
N ASN A 7 -13.85 -7.05 -8.62
CA ASN A 7 -14.62 -7.96 -9.46
C ASN A 7 -16.15 -7.82 -9.29
N VAL A 8 -16.62 -6.58 -9.18
CA VAL A 8 -18.05 -6.27 -9.07
C VAL A 8 -18.71 -6.40 -10.43
N THR A 9 -19.77 -7.19 -10.52
CA THR A 9 -20.46 -7.46 -11.79
C THR A 9 -21.94 -7.09 -11.71
N GLY A 10 -22.43 -6.41 -12.75
CA GLY A 10 -23.83 -6.01 -12.88
C GLY A 10 -24.12 -4.61 -12.33
N GLU A 11 -25.05 -3.92 -12.98
CA GLU A 11 -25.38 -2.51 -12.69
C GLU A 11 -25.87 -2.30 -11.25
N ASN A 12 -26.78 -3.15 -10.78
CA ASN A 12 -27.35 -3.04 -9.44
C ASN A 12 -26.28 -3.20 -8.35
N GLU A 13 -25.39 -4.19 -8.50
CA GLU A 13 -24.31 -4.42 -7.52
C GLU A 13 -23.26 -3.31 -7.58
N LEU A 14 -22.97 -2.78 -8.77
CA LEU A 14 -22.09 -1.62 -8.93
C LEU A 14 -22.64 -0.41 -8.17
N ILE A 15 -23.90 -0.06 -8.36
CA ILE A 15 -24.54 1.06 -7.64
C ILE A 15 -24.53 0.82 -6.12
N ALA A 16 -24.84 -0.40 -5.69
CA ALA A 16 -24.78 -0.76 -4.27
C ALA A 16 -23.35 -0.61 -3.71
N THR A 17 -22.35 -1.04 -4.47
CA THR A 17 -20.94 -0.97 -4.07
C THR A 17 -20.41 0.46 -4.02
N VAL A 18 -20.80 1.32 -4.96
CA VAL A 18 -20.48 2.76 -4.91
C VAL A 18 -20.99 3.39 -3.60
N LYS A 19 -22.21 3.04 -3.16
CA LYS A 19 -22.74 3.49 -1.86
C LYS A 19 -21.92 2.96 -0.68
N LYS A 20 -21.46 1.71 -0.74
CA LYS A 20 -20.55 1.14 0.28
C LYS A 20 -19.24 1.93 0.34
N VAL A 21 -18.62 2.24 -0.80
CA VAL A 21 -17.40 3.05 -0.87
C VAL A 21 -17.61 4.43 -0.24
N TRP A 22 -18.69 5.14 -0.57
CA TRP A 22 -19.02 6.41 0.10
C TRP A 22 -19.20 6.25 1.61
N SER A 23 -19.88 5.19 2.04
CA SER A 23 -20.10 4.92 3.46
C SER A 23 -18.79 4.63 4.23
N SER A 24 -17.76 4.11 3.56
CA SER A 24 -16.46 3.81 4.17
C SER A 24 -15.77 5.04 4.79
N SER A 25 -16.09 6.24 4.31
CA SER A 25 -15.62 7.52 4.86
C SER A 25 -16.14 7.84 6.27
N TYR A 26 -17.14 7.08 6.75
CA TYR A 26 -17.79 7.20 8.05
C TYR A 26 -17.53 6.01 8.98
N THR A 27 -16.63 5.10 8.63
CA THR A 27 -16.19 4.03 9.54
C THR A 27 -15.56 4.62 10.81
N PRO A 28 -15.61 3.92 11.96
CA PRO A 28 -14.98 4.40 13.20
C PRO A 28 -13.51 4.81 13.02
N ARG A 29 -12.77 4.05 12.21
CA ARG A 29 -11.36 4.34 11.87
C ARG A 29 -11.23 5.62 11.04
N ALA A 30 -12.10 5.83 10.05
CA ALA A 30 -12.09 7.06 9.25
C ALA A 30 -12.44 8.29 10.09
N LEU A 31 -13.46 8.19 10.94
CA LEU A 31 -13.86 9.28 11.85
C LEU A 31 -12.75 9.61 12.86
N ALA A 32 -12.15 8.61 13.50
CA ALA A 32 -11.03 8.83 14.42
C ALA A 32 -9.84 9.51 13.73
N PHE A 33 -9.53 9.13 12.49
CA PHE A 33 -8.49 9.80 11.70
C PHE A 33 -8.83 11.28 11.46
N LYS A 34 -10.08 11.59 11.07
CA LYS A 34 -10.52 12.98 10.85
C LYS A 34 -10.40 13.81 12.12
N VAL A 35 -10.88 13.31 13.25
CA VAL A 35 -10.79 13.98 14.56
C VAL A 35 -9.32 14.25 14.91
N ASN A 36 -8.46 13.24 14.82
CA ASN A 36 -7.03 13.37 15.12
C ASN A 36 -6.31 14.35 14.19
N LYS A 37 -6.78 14.51 12.95
CA LYS A 37 -6.24 15.46 11.97
C LYS A 37 -6.97 16.80 11.96
N ARG A 38 -7.95 17.02 12.85
CA ARG A 38 -8.81 18.21 12.91
C ARG A 38 -9.49 18.52 11.57
N LEU A 39 -9.85 17.47 10.83
CA LEU A 39 -10.58 17.58 9.58
C LEU A 39 -12.10 17.60 9.85
N PRO A 40 -12.90 18.34 9.06
CA PRO A 40 -14.34 18.33 9.21
C PRO A 40 -14.93 16.94 8.96
N ILE A 41 -15.95 16.57 9.73
CA ILE A 41 -16.55 15.23 9.67
C ILE A 41 -17.35 15.04 8.36
N MET A 42 -18.07 16.08 7.93
CA MET A 42 -19.07 16.03 6.84
C MET A 42 -18.58 16.70 5.53
N ALA A 43 -17.27 16.82 5.29
CA ALA A 43 -16.74 17.61 4.17
C ALA A 43 -16.17 16.79 2.99
N ASP A 44 -16.31 15.46 3.00
CA ASP A 44 -15.65 14.65 1.99
C ASP A 44 -16.42 14.68 0.65
N LYS A 45 -15.85 15.35 -0.34
CA LYS A 45 -16.20 15.15 -1.76
C LYS A 45 -15.44 13.92 -2.26
N LEU A 46 -16.00 12.72 -2.05
CA LEU A 46 -15.36 11.46 -2.46
C LEU A 46 -15.76 11.08 -3.90
N GLY A 47 -14.79 11.10 -4.81
CA GLY A 47 -14.91 10.47 -6.12
C GLY A 47 -14.70 8.96 -6.02
N VAL A 48 -15.44 8.18 -6.81
CA VAL A 48 -15.28 6.72 -6.90
C VAL A 48 -14.79 6.38 -8.30
N ALA A 49 -13.61 5.77 -8.39
CA ALA A 49 -13.08 5.27 -9.66
C ALA A 49 -13.68 3.89 -9.94
N ILE A 50 -14.29 3.73 -11.12
CA ILE A 50 -14.80 2.45 -11.62
C ILE A 50 -13.87 2.04 -12.76
N VAL A 51 -13.01 1.07 -12.48
CA VAL A 51 -11.96 0.62 -13.40
C VAL A 51 -12.25 -0.82 -13.83
N LYS A 52 -11.93 -1.13 -15.09
CA LYS A 52 -12.05 -2.51 -15.58
C LYS A 52 -11.15 -3.43 -14.74
N MET A 53 -11.72 -4.55 -14.31
CA MET A 53 -10.98 -5.57 -13.54
C MET A 53 -9.92 -6.25 -14.42
N VAL A 54 -8.70 -6.38 -13.91
CA VAL A 54 -7.59 -7.07 -14.59
C VAL A 54 -7.58 -8.55 -14.21
N ASN A 55 -7.51 -9.43 -15.21
CA ASN A 55 -7.27 -10.86 -15.00
C ASN A 55 -5.78 -11.11 -14.70
N ALA A 56 -5.34 -10.80 -13.48
CA ALA A 56 -3.92 -10.75 -13.15
C ALA A 56 -3.29 -12.14 -12.96
N ARG A 57 -2.22 -12.42 -13.72
CA ARG A 57 -1.28 -13.51 -13.48
C ARG A 57 -0.45 -13.24 -12.23
N SER A 58 0.09 -12.03 -12.17
CA SER A 58 0.87 -11.50 -11.06
C SER A 58 0.60 -10.00 -10.95
N SER A 59 0.81 -9.47 -9.77
CA SER A 59 0.63 -8.05 -9.50
C SER A 59 1.49 -7.63 -8.33
N GLY A 60 1.60 -6.32 -8.16
CA GLY A 60 2.43 -5.82 -7.10
C GLY A 60 2.53 -4.32 -7.05
N ILE A 61 3.55 -3.89 -6.33
CA ILE A 61 3.87 -2.49 -6.12
C ILE A 61 5.29 -2.22 -6.58
N CYS A 62 5.57 -0.99 -6.97
CA CYS A 62 6.94 -0.53 -7.11
C CYS A 62 7.12 0.87 -6.54
N PHE A 63 8.22 1.05 -5.83
CA PHE A 63 8.67 2.35 -5.33
C PHE A 63 9.87 2.80 -6.15
N THR A 64 9.85 4.05 -6.63
CA THR A 64 11.03 4.65 -7.28
C THR A 64 12.03 5.19 -6.27
N ILE A 65 11.94 4.81 -5.01
CA ILE A 65 12.87 5.13 -3.94
C ILE A 65 12.83 3.96 -2.97
N ASP A 66 13.93 3.63 -2.31
CA ASP A 66 13.88 2.69 -1.20
C ASP A 66 13.03 3.29 -0.05
N PRO A 67 11.85 2.72 0.28
CA PRO A 67 10.96 3.31 1.28
C PRO A 67 11.52 3.18 2.71
N VAL A 68 12.48 2.27 2.93
CA VAL A 68 13.14 2.02 4.21
C VAL A 68 14.34 2.93 4.39
N THR A 69 15.27 2.91 3.42
CA THR A 69 16.54 3.65 3.54
C THR A 69 16.48 5.08 3.01
N GLY A 70 15.54 5.38 2.11
CA GLY A 70 15.49 6.65 1.38
C GLY A 70 16.47 6.73 0.20
N ASP A 71 17.11 5.62 -0.17
CA ASP A 71 18.02 5.57 -1.31
C ASP A 71 17.27 5.78 -2.63
N ASN A 72 17.44 6.97 -3.21
CA ASN A 72 16.79 7.38 -4.45
C ASN A 72 17.49 6.85 -5.71
N SER A 73 18.58 6.08 -5.58
CA SER A 73 19.23 5.40 -6.71
C SER A 73 18.55 4.06 -7.05
N LYS A 74 17.59 3.61 -6.24
CA LYS A 74 16.96 2.29 -6.37
C LYS A 74 15.49 2.37 -6.73
N ILE A 75 15.05 1.37 -7.48
CA ILE A 75 13.63 1.01 -7.63
C ILE A 75 13.41 -0.31 -6.89
N ILE A 76 12.43 -0.33 -5.99
CA ILE A 76 12.02 -1.53 -5.26
C ILE A 76 10.74 -2.06 -5.89
N ILE A 77 10.72 -3.33 -6.28
CA ILE A 77 9.55 -3.99 -6.87
C ILE A 77 9.19 -5.16 -5.97
N GLU A 78 7.93 -5.21 -5.55
CA GLU A 78 7.38 -6.30 -4.74
C GLU A 78 6.21 -6.94 -5.48
N ALA A 79 6.15 -8.27 -5.49
CA ALA A 79 5.23 -8.99 -6.37
C ALA A 79 4.70 -10.29 -5.75
N ASN A 80 3.42 -10.59 -6.02
CA ASN A 80 2.79 -11.87 -5.71
C ASN A 80 2.00 -12.38 -6.93
N TRP A 81 1.63 -13.66 -6.89
CA TRP A 81 0.67 -14.24 -7.82
C TRP A 81 -0.72 -13.60 -7.64
N GLY A 82 -1.53 -13.55 -8.70
CA GLY A 82 -2.91 -13.07 -8.65
C GLY A 82 -3.04 -11.55 -8.45
N LEU A 83 -4.08 -11.13 -7.73
CA LEU A 83 -4.49 -9.73 -7.53
C LEU A 83 -3.67 -8.98 -6.47
N GLY A 84 -3.60 -7.65 -6.60
CA GLY A 84 -2.67 -6.77 -5.87
C GLY A 84 -2.88 -6.72 -4.35
N GLU A 85 -4.09 -7.03 -3.89
CA GLU A 85 -4.45 -7.20 -2.48
C GLU A 85 -3.52 -8.20 -1.77
N GLY A 86 -3.00 -9.17 -2.51
CA GLY A 86 -2.03 -10.15 -2.05
C GLY A 86 -0.69 -9.53 -1.59
N VAL A 87 -0.32 -8.38 -2.15
CA VAL A 87 0.92 -7.64 -1.81
C VAL A 87 0.63 -6.57 -0.78
N VAL A 88 -0.42 -5.76 -0.98
CA VAL A 88 -0.73 -4.58 -0.14
C VAL A 88 -1.06 -4.95 1.31
N SER A 89 -1.55 -6.17 1.56
CA SER A 89 -1.88 -6.63 2.93
C SER A 89 -0.66 -6.92 3.81
N GLY A 90 0.54 -7.12 3.23
CA GLY A 90 1.76 -7.49 3.96
C GLY A 90 1.69 -8.83 4.69
N SER A 91 0.77 -9.71 4.30
CA SER A 91 0.47 -10.97 5.01
C SER A 91 1.26 -12.19 4.53
N GLU A 92 1.93 -12.10 3.38
CA GLU A 92 2.63 -13.21 2.74
C GLU A 92 4.11 -12.89 2.50
N SER A 93 4.93 -13.94 2.38
CA SER A 93 6.30 -13.82 1.88
C SER A 93 6.26 -13.71 0.35
N ILE A 94 6.44 -12.48 -0.14
CA ILE A 94 6.33 -12.12 -1.55
C ILE A 94 7.72 -12.01 -2.21
N ASP A 95 7.73 -11.92 -3.55
CA ASP A 95 8.98 -11.64 -4.26
C ASP A 95 9.36 -10.18 -4.12
N ALA A 96 10.66 -9.91 -4.03
CA ALA A 96 11.20 -8.56 -4.00
C ALA A 96 12.40 -8.45 -4.94
N PHE A 97 12.47 -7.37 -5.70
CA PHE A 97 13.56 -7.06 -6.62
C PHE A 97 14.06 -5.64 -6.35
N ILE A 98 15.37 -5.47 -6.42
CA ILE A 98 16.04 -4.17 -6.33
C ILE A 98 16.68 -3.90 -7.68
N VAL A 99 16.31 -2.79 -8.29
CA VAL A 99 16.83 -2.36 -9.59
C VAL A 99 17.62 -1.07 -9.39
N ASP A 100 18.82 -1.01 -9.95
CA ASP A 100 19.56 0.23 -10.08
C ASP A 100 18.83 1.15 -11.07
N LYS A 101 18.43 2.34 -10.63
CA LYS A 101 17.61 3.27 -11.42
C LYS A 101 18.37 3.83 -12.63
N ASN A 102 19.70 3.94 -12.55
CA ASN A 102 20.51 4.50 -13.64
C ASN A 102 20.70 3.47 -14.75
N GLU A 103 21.18 2.28 -14.38
CA GLU A 103 21.49 1.19 -15.31
C GLU A 103 20.27 0.36 -15.71
N LEU A 104 19.17 0.46 -14.95
CA LEU A 104 17.98 -0.40 -15.06
C LEU A 104 18.32 -1.89 -14.94
N LYS A 105 19.33 -2.19 -14.11
CA LYS A 105 19.83 -3.54 -13.86
C LYS A 105 19.34 -4.06 -12.51
N ILE A 106 18.91 -5.32 -12.48
CA ILE A 106 18.56 -6.00 -11.23
C ILE A 106 19.86 -6.23 -10.43
N ILE A 107 19.95 -5.60 -9.26
CA ILE A 107 21.09 -5.67 -8.35
C ILE A 107 20.79 -6.50 -7.09
N GLY A 108 19.53 -6.84 -6.86
CA GLY A 108 19.11 -7.72 -5.77
C GLY A 108 17.80 -8.40 -6.10
N SER A 109 17.62 -9.63 -5.60
CA SER A 109 16.36 -10.35 -5.68
C SER A 109 16.16 -11.23 -4.45
N HIS A 110 14.92 -11.38 -4.04
CA HIS A 110 14.46 -12.30 -3.01
C HIS A 110 13.20 -12.98 -3.53
N VAL A 111 13.20 -14.31 -3.57
CA VAL A 111 12.02 -15.09 -3.93
C VAL A 111 11.33 -15.52 -2.65
N GLY A 112 10.15 -14.96 -2.41
CA GLY A 112 9.34 -15.28 -1.24
C GLY A 112 8.57 -16.59 -1.41
N LYS A 113 8.28 -17.24 -0.28
CA LYS A 113 7.39 -18.40 -0.25
C LYS A 113 5.94 -17.91 -0.30
N LYS A 114 5.44 -17.69 -1.51
CA LYS A 114 4.09 -17.18 -1.80
C LYS A 114 3.07 -18.29 -1.53
N SER A 115 2.65 -18.46 -0.28
CA SER A 115 1.80 -19.59 0.13
C SER A 115 0.33 -19.39 -0.25
N LYS A 116 -0.10 -18.12 -0.30
CA LYS A 116 -1.43 -17.71 -0.73
C LYS A 116 -1.37 -16.55 -1.71
N CYS A 117 -2.42 -16.47 -2.52
CA CYS A 117 -2.68 -15.34 -3.41
C CYS A 117 -4.16 -14.98 -3.40
N VAL A 118 -4.48 -13.81 -3.94
CA VAL A 118 -5.87 -13.37 -4.12
C VAL A 118 -6.27 -13.61 -5.57
N VAL A 119 -7.41 -14.27 -5.76
CA VAL A 119 -7.97 -14.54 -7.09
C VAL A 119 -9.39 -13.98 -7.20
N GLN A 120 -9.79 -13.72 -8.44
CA GLN A 120 -11.18 -13.39 -8.74
C GLN A 120 -12.10 -14.58 -8.46
N VAL A 121 -13.30 -14.28 -7.97
CA VAL A 121 -14.42 -15.23 -7.85
C VAL A 121 -15.70 -14.55 -8.32
N ASP A 122 -16.77 -15.33 -8.47
CA ASP A 122 -18.09 -14.79 -8.75
C ASP A 122 -18.43 -13.67 -7.77
N ASN A 123 -18.51 -12.44 -8.32
CA ASN A 123 -18.76 -11.20 -7.60
C ASN A 123 -17.84 -10.97 -6.38
N GLY A 124 -16.52 -10.94 -6.62
CA GLY A 124 -15.55 -10.55 -5.60
C GLY A 124 -14.15 -11.11 -5.82
N ALA A 125 -13.37 -11.09 -4.75
CA ALA A 125 -12.05 -11.70 -4.70
C ALA A 125 -11.85 -12.42 -3.37
N ARG A 126 -11.04 -13.49 -3.38
CA ARG A 126 -10.73 -14.24 -2.16
C ARG A 126 -9.31 -14.76 -2.16
N TRP A 127 -8.84 -15.05 -0.95
CA TRP A 127 -7.58 -15.77 -0.74
C TRP A 127 -7.71 -17.24 -1.10
N VAL A 128 -6.69 -17.77 -1.79
CA VAL A 128 -6.53 -19.18 -2.12
C VAL A 128 -5.09 -19.62 -1.86
N ASN A 129 -4.89 -20.92 -1.65
CA ASN A 129 -3.54 -21.48 -1.56
C ASN A 129 -2.91 -21.53 -2.94
N VAL A 130 -1.67 -21.08 -3.04
CA VAL A 130 -0.85 -21.22 -4.25
C VAL A 130 -0.39 -22.68 -4.35
N PRO A 131 -0.47 -23.33 -5.53
CA PRO A 131 0.04 -24.68 -5.73
C PRO A 131 1.49 -24.83 -5.26
N SER A 132 1.83 -25.93 -4.57
CA SER A 132 3.14 -26.10 -3.93
C SER A 132 4.33 -25.97 -4.89
N ASN A 133 4.15 -26.34 -6.16
CA ASN A 133 5.15 -26.18 -7.21
C ASN A 133 5.40 -24.72 -7.63
N MET A 134 4.50 -23.79 -7.29
CA MET A 134 4.62 -22.35 -7.63
C MET A 134 5.07 -21.49 -6.45
N GLN A 135 4.99 -22.00 -5.21
CA GLN A 135 5.21 -21.17 -4.01
C GLN A 135 6.64 -20.61 -3.90
N ASN A 136 7.65 -21.32 -4.42
CA ASN A 136 9.06 -20.93 -4.33
C ASN A 136 9.65 -20.50 -5.70
N ILE A 137 8.80 -20.20 -6.67
CA ILE A 137 9.20 -19.70 -7.99
C ILE A 137 8.91 -18.21 -8.04
N ALA A 138 9.79 -17.43 -8.66
CA ALA A 138 9.54 -16.01 -8.92
C ALA A 138 8.30 -15.84 -9.81
N CYS A 139 7.40 -14.93 -9.42
CA CYS A 139 6.19 -14.63 -10.19
C CYS A 139 6.42 -13.70 -11.39
N LEU A 140 7.64 -13.17 -11.52
CA LEU A 140 8.10 -12.31 -12.59
C LEU A 140 9.31 -12.90 -13.30
N ALA A 141 9.33 -12.77 -14.63
CA ALA A 141 10.54 -12.92 -15.41
C ALA A 141 11.46 -11.69 -15.25
N MET A 142 12.76 -11.85 -15.51
CA MET A 142 13.71 -10.74 -15.34
C MET A 142 13.42 -9.56 -16.28
N GLU A 143 12.99 -9.84 -17.51
CA GLU A 143 12.54 -8.83 -18.47
C GLU A 143 11.30 -8.04 -17.99
N GLU A 144 10.39 -8.70 -17.27
CA GLU A 144 9.21 -8.06 -16.68
C GLU A 144 9.60 -7.09 -15.56
N VAL A 145 10.55 -7.48 -14.70
CA VAL A 145 11.10 -6.61 -13.65
C VAL A 145 11.74 -5.35 -14.26
N VAL A 146 12.50 -5.51 -15.34
CA VAL A 146 13.14 -4.39 -16.05
C VAL A 146 12.09 -3.48 -16.71
N GLU A 147 11.01 -4.04 -17.27
CA GLU A 147 9.94 -3.26 -17.90
C GLU A 147 9.14 -2.42 -16.91
N ILE A 148 8.84 -2.98 -15.72
CA ILE A 148 8.28 -2.24 -14.60
C ILE A 148 9.21 -1.07 -14.23
N ALA A 149 10.51 -1.35 -14.05
CA ALA A 149 11.49 -0.34 -13.65
C ALA A 149 11.63 0.80 -14.67
N LYS A 150 11.65 0.50 -15.98
CA LYS A 150 11.67 1.50 -17.06
C LYS A 150 10.49 2.46 -16.96
N THR A 151 9.29 1.91 -16.83
CA THR A 151 8.07 2.74 -16.79
C THR A 151 7.96 3.51 -15.48
N ALA A 152 8.37 2.92 -14.35
CA ALA A 152 8.39 3.58 -13.06
C ALA A 152 9.34 4.79 -13.07
N LYS A 153 10.57 4.61 -13.59
CA LYS A 153 11.54 5.70 -13.78
C LYS A 153 10.98 6.84 -14.64
N SER A 154 10.43 6.51 -15.81
CA SER A 154 9.84 7.51 -16.72
C SER A 154 8.68 8.26 -16.06
N THR A 155 7.89 7.57 -15.23
CA THR A 155 6.78 8.17 -14.49
C THR A 155 7.26 9.14 -13.41
N GLU A 156 8.28 8.75 -12.62
CA GLU A 156 8.92 9.64 -11.65
C GLU A 156 9.51 10.90 -12.32
N GLU A 157 10.21 10.76 -13.45
CA GLU A 157 10.77 11.89 -14.19
C GLU A 157 9.68 12.88 -14.63
N LYS A 158 8.55 12.38 -15.12
CA LYS A 158 7.41 13.21 -15.56
C LYS A 158 6.66 13.87 -14.40
N LEU A 159 6.54 13.19 -13.26
CA LEU A 159 5.82 13.68 -12.08
C LEU A 159 6.71 14.49 -11.13
N GLY A 160 8.02 14.50 -11.34
CA GLY A 160 8.99 15.32 -10.62
C GLY A 160 9.20 14.91 -9.15
N CYS A 161 8.73 13.73 -8.74
CA CYS A 161 8.94 13.22 -7.39
C CYS A 161 8.88 11.69 -7.35
N PRO A 162 9.49 11.03 -6.34
CA PRO A 162 9.43 9.58 -6.21
C PRO A 162 8.00 9.07 -6.12
N GLN A 163 7.72 7.92 -6.74
CA GLN A 163 6.40 7.34 -6.86
C GLN A 163 6.29 6.00 -6.15
N ASP A 164 5.10 5.75 -5.62
CA ASP A 164 4.57 4.47 -5.13
C ASP A 164 3.46 4.07 -6.10
N MET A 165 3.68 3.02 -6.85
CA MET A 165 2.88 2.64 -8.01
C MET A 165 2.40 1.20 -7.88
N GLU A 166 1.18 0.95 -8.35
CA GLU A 166 0.55 -0.37 -8.38
C GLU A 166 0.42 -0.85 -9.82
N TRP A 167 0.75 -2.12 -10.06
CA TRP A 167 0.78 -2.72 -11.40
C TRP A 167 0.27 -4.16 -11.38
N ALA A 168 -0.13 -4.66 -12.55
CA ALA A 168 -0.50 -6.05 -12.76
C ALA A 168 -0.08 -6.53 -14.16
N PHE A 169 0.28 -7.81 -14.26
CA PHE A 169 0.42 -8.51 -15.53
C PHE A 169 -0.85 -9.27 -15.86
N GLU A 170 -1.50 -8.92 -16.96
CA GLU A 170 -2.71 -9.59 -17.45
C GLU A 170 -2.39 -10.96 -18.06
N GLU A 171 -3.10 -11.99 -17.62
CA GLU A 171 -2.99 -13.36 -18.12
C GLU A 171 -3.52 -13.45 -19.56
N GLY A 172 -2.79 -14.16 -20.43
CA GLY A 172 -3.19 -14.39 -21.83
C GLY A 172 -2.93 -13.23 -22.80
N VAL A 173 -2.36 -12.11 -22.33
CA VAL A 173 -1.95 -10.99 -23.19
C VAL A 173 -0.42 -11.07 -23.43
N PRO A 174 0.08 -10.84 -24.67
CA PRO A 174 1.52 -10.89 -24.94
C PRO A 174 2.29 -9.75 -24.26
N PHE A 175 3.47 -10.07 -23.72
CA PHE A 175 4.44 -9.10 -23.23
C PHE A 175 4.96 -8.20 -24.39
N PRO A 176 5.16 -6.89 -24.18
CA PRO A 176 4.97 -6.13 -22.92
C PRO A 176 3.56 -5.56 -22.71
N ASN A 177 2.62 -5.80 -23.63
CA ASN A 177 1.28 -5.18 -23.59
C ASN A 177 0.40 -5.67 -22.43
N ASN A 178 0.81 -6.72 -21.75
CA ASN A 178 0.13 -7.25 -20.58
C ASN A 178 0.48 -6.51 -19.28
N LEU A 179 1.46 -5.59 -19.27
CA LEU A 179 1.74 -4.75 -18.11
C LEU A 179 0.72 -3.61 -18.02
N LEU A 180 -0.12 -3.63 -16.99
CA LEU A 180 -1.13 -2.62 -16.71
C LEU A 180 -0.80 -1.85 -15.43
N TRP A 181 -0.94 -0.53 -15.47
CA TRP A 181 -0.75 0.36 -14.32
C TRP A 181 -2.10 0.70 -13.69
N LEU A 182 -2.19 0.51 -12.37
CA LEU A 182 -3.44 0.61 -11.63
C LEU A 182 -3.53 1.92 -10.83
N GLN A 183 -2.43 2.32 -10.20
CA GLN A 183 -2.36 3.52 -9.38
C GLN A 183 -0.94 4.09 -9.40
N THR A 184 -0.82 5.40 -9.23
CA THR A 184 0.43 6.06 -8.82
C THR A 184 0.13 7.13 -7.78
N ARG A 185 1.07 7.32 -6.84
CA ARG A 185 1.04 8.44 -5.89
C ARG A 185 2.46 8.79 -5.46
N PRO A 186 2.71 10.01 -4.95
CA PRO A 186 3.99 10.33 -4.35
C PRO A 186 4.37 9.35 -3.24
N ALA A 187 5.56 8.75 -3.34
CA ALA A 187 6.08 7.83 -2.35
C ALA A 187 6.37 8.55 -1.03
N LYS A 188 6.18 7.83 0.07
CA LYS A 188 6.54 8.31 1.42
C LYS A 188 7.67 7.44 1.95
N SER A 189 8.86 8.01 2.12
CA SER A 189 9.99 7.32 2.74
C SER A 189 10.01 7.55 4.26
N ALA A 190 10.47 6.54 5.02
CA ALA A 190 10.74 6.72 6.45
C ALA A 190 11.78 7.84 6.71
N TYR A 191 12.73 8.01 5.78
CA TYR A 191 13.72 9.08 5.82
C TYR A 191 13.07 10.48 5.73
N SER A 192 12.04 10.64 4.89
CA SER A 192 11.35 11.93 4.75
C SER A 192 10.61 12.33 6.04
N LYS A 193 10.08 11.36 6.80
CA LYS A 193 9.46 11.63 8.11
C LYS A 193 10.46 12.14 9.14
N ALA A 194 11.67 11.58 9.17
CA ALA A 194 12.72 11.95 10.11
C ALA A 194 13.28 13.37 9.86
N HIS A 195 13.23 13.87 8.62
CA HIS A 195 13.59 15.26 8.31
C HIS A 195 12.43 16.25 8.43
N THR A 196 11.18 15.82 8.27
CA THR A 196 10.02 16.72 8.46
C THR A 196 9.62 16.94 9.92
N ALA A 197 9.98 16.03 10.84
CA ALA A 197 9.75 16.24 12.26
C ALA A 197 11.04 16.84 12.86
N SER A 198 11.08 18.16 13.04
CA SER A 198 12.20 18.74 13.78
C SER A 198 12.17 18.22 15.22
N SER A 199 13.34 18.02 15.84
CA SER A 199 13.44 17.63 17.25
C SER A 199 12.65 18.56 18.18
N ALA A 200 12.46 19.82 17.77
CA ALA A 200 11.63 20.79 18.49
C ALA A 200 10.13 20.48 18.39
N GLU A 201 9.62 20.00 17.25
CA GLU A 201 8.21 19.63 17.10
C GLU A 201 7.82 18.37 17.87
N VAL A 202 8.76 17.42 17.99
CA VAL A 202 8.58 16.22 18.82
C VAL A 202 8.59 16.61 20.31
N ALA A 203 9.51 17.48 20.73
CA ALA A 203 9.55 18.01 22.09
C ALA A 203 8.29 18.83 22.44
N ASP A 204 7.79 19.64 21.51
CA ASP A 204 6.55 20.43 21.71
C ASP A 204 5.30 19.54 21.76
N ARG A 205 5.25 18.44 20.99
CA ARG A 205 4.17 17.45 21.09
C ARG A 205 4.19 16.68 22.40
N ILE A 206 5.36 16.29 22.88
CA ILE A 206 5.52 15.65 24.19
C ILE A 206 5.07 16.63 25.28
N THR A 207 5.57 17.87 25.24
CA THR A 207 5.28 18.89 26.25
C THR A 207 3.81 19.33 26.26
N SER A 208 3.17 19.45 25.10
CA SER A 208 1.74 19.78 25.01
C SER A 208 0.85 18.64 25.53
N THR A 209 1.22 17.38 25.27
CA THR A 209 0.51 16.20 25.80
C THR A 209 0.59 16.16 27.34
N PHE A 210 1.73 16.54 27.93
CA PHE A 210 1.88 16.61 29.39
C PHE A 210 1.25 17.85 30.04
N ARG A 211 1.03 18.95 29.30
CA ARG A 211 0.34 20.15 29.79
C ARG A 211 -1.17 19.96 29.99
N GLU A 212 -1.80 19.09 29.21
CA GLU A 212 -3.23 18.78 29.35
C GLU A 212 -3.52 17.77 30.48
N ILE A 213 -2.49 17.14 31.05
CA ILE A 213 -2.63 16.25 32.19
C ILE A 213 -2.63 17.08 33.47
N ASP A 214 -3.82 17.38 33.97
CA ASP A 214 -4.00 17.96 35.30
C ASP A 214 -3.62 16.93 36.39
N VAL A 215 -2.34 16.94 36.76
CA VAL A 215 -1.74 16.01 37.73
C VAL A 215 -2.38 16.14 39.12
N SER A 216 -3.07 17.25 39.40
CA SER A 216 -3.80 17.45 40.66
C SER A 216 -4.99 16.49 40.80
N LYS A 217 -5.63 16.10 39.69
CA LYS A 217 -6.75 15.14 39.65
C LYS A 217 -6.31 13.67 39.75
N ILE A 218 -5.05 13.38 39.48
CA ILE A 218 -4.51 12.01 39.44
C ILE A 218 -3.87 11.62 40.79
N LYS A 219 -3.40 12.60 41.56
CA LYS A 219 -2.71 12.42 42.85
C LYS A 219 -3.51 11.59 43.88
N GLY A 220 -4.84 11.70 43.86
CA GLY A 220 -5.73 10.91 44.73
C GLY A 220 -5.89 9.45 44.31
N ARG A 221 -5.85 9.16 43.00
CA ARG A 221 -6.03 7.80 42.44
C ARG A 221 -4.76 6.95 42.53
N LEU A 222 -3.58 7.56 42.45
CA LEU A 222 -2.29 6.87 42.56
C LEU A 222 -2.04 6.30 43.97
N LYS A 223 -2.51 6.97 45.03
CA LYS A 223 -2.37 6.48 46.42
C LYS A 223 -3.17 5.21 46.73
N ALA A 224 -4.18 4.88 45.92
CA ALA A 224 -5.03 3.70 46.10
C ALA A 224 -4.45 2.43 45.45
N ILE A 225 -3.37 2.56 44.67
CA ILE A 225 -2.75 1.42 43.99
C ILE A 225 -1.77 0.76 44.96
N LYS A 226 -2.22 -0.29 45.67
CA LYS A 226 -1.32 -1.23 46.33
C LYS A 226 -0.79 -2.20 45.28
N PHE A 227 0.47 -2.03 44.90
CA PHE A 227 1.20 -3.06 44.16
C PHE A 227 1.44 -4.23 45.12
N LYS A 228 0.78 -5.36 44.87
CA LYS A 228 1.20 -6.65 45.41
C LYS A 228 2.31 -7.17 44.50
N PHE A 229 3.49 -7.36 45.08
CA PHE A 229 4.51 -8.22 44.51
C PHE A 229 4.11 -9.69 44.72
#